data_AF-A0A5C8K088-F1
#
_entry.id   AF-A0A5C8K088-F1
#
_cell.length_a   1.000
_cell.length_b   1.000
_cell.length_c   1.000
_cell.angle_alpha   90.00
_cell.angle_beta   90.00
_cell.angle_gamma   90.00
#
_symmetry.space_group_name_H-M   'P 1'
#
loop_
_entity.id
_entity.type
_entity.pdbx_description
1 polymer ?
#
loop_
_entity_poly.entity_id
_entity_poly.type
_entity_poly.pdbx_seq_one_letter_code
_entity_poly.pdbx_strand_id
1 'polypeptide(L)'
;MPAGLDAELAALEADQERFPVFSPGDICPDNNLLTAGGMRVLDFERAGYHSAFLDAAYVRMPFATCWCVFRLPPGQAAEIEDAYREEVVVVHPELADDGLWAAGVRQAVATWTMFMTWAMMPGARERDRPTHSTRTPVPSRRQLLRHRWGYLLEHLEAGEFPAVQEAVRACLETTAHWEVAELPYYPAYR
;
A
#
# COMPACT_ATOMS: atom_id res chain seq x y z
N MET A 1 -13.01 15.49 12.52
CA MET A 1 -11.88 14.53 12.62
C MET A 1 -12.23 13.59 13.76
N PRO A 2 -12.16 12.27 13.56
CA PRO A 2 -12.37 11.29 14.63
C PRO A 2 -11.50 11.59 15.85
N ALA A 3 -12.02 11.35 17.04
CA ALA A 3 -11.24 11.50 18.26
C ALA A 3 -10.10 10.47 18.28
N GLY A 4 -8.88 10.88 18.64
CA GLY A 4 -7.72 9.98 18.72
C GLY A 4 -6.97 9.74 17.40
N LEU A 5 -7.46 10.26 16.27
CA LEU A 5 -6.82 10.06 14.97
C LEU A 5 -5.37 10.57 14.93
N ASP A 6 -5.09 11.72 15.53
CA ASP A 6 -3.72 12.28 15.57
C ASP A 6 -2.75 11.36 16.32
N ALA A 7 -3.22 10.71 17.39
CA ALA A 7 -2.41 9.77 18.17
C ALA A 7 -2.14 8.47 17.39
N GLU A 8 -3.14 7.97 16.67
CA GLU A 8 -2.96 6.79 15.80
C GLU A 8 -2.04 7.10 14.63
N LEU A 9 -2.17 8.27 13.99
CA LEU A 9 -1.27 8.68 12.90
C LEU A 9 0.19 8.82 13.39
N ALA A 10 0.40 9.36 14.59
CA ALA A 10 1.72 9.42 15.20
C ALA A 10 2.29 8.01 15.50
N ALA A 11 1.45 7.06 15.92
CA ALA A 11 1.87 5.66 16.12
C ALA A 11 2.22 4.98 14.79
N LEU A 12 1.46 5.24 13.72
CA LEU A 12 1.77 4.76 12.37
C LEU A 12 3.10 5.32 11.85
N GLU A 13 3.45 6.57 12.18
CA GLU A 13 4.72 7.20 11.82
C GLU A 13 5.91 6.61 12.58
N ALA A 14 5.79 6.44 13.90
CA ALA A 14 6.89 5.91 14.73
C ALA A 14 7.29 4.47 14.36
N ASP A 15 6.35 3.66 13.87
CA ASP A 15 6.59 2.25 13.53
C ASP A 15 7.35 2.06 12.21
N GLN A 16 7.47 3.12 11.40
CA GLN A 16 8.23 3.12 10.14
C GLN A 16 9.73 2.87 10.33
N GLU A 17 10.23 2.95 11.57
CA GLU A 17 11.64 2.73 11.92
C GLU A 17 11.94 1.30 12.41
N ARG A 18 10.94 0.44 12.60
CA ARG A 18 11.14 -0.93 13.11
C ARG A 18 11.63 -1.89 12.04
N PHE A 19 12.48 -2.82 12.45
CA PHE A 19 13.05 -3.87 11.58
C PHE A 19 13.59 -3.29 10.26
N PRO A 20 14.58 -2.39 10.33
CA PRO A 20 15.07 -1.69 9.16
C PRO A 20 15.72 -2.65 8.18
N VAL A 21 15.37 -2.51 6.90
CA VAL A 21 15.99 -3.18 5.76
C VAL A 21 16.47 -2.12 4.77
N PHE A 22 17.58 -2.39 4.09
CA PHE A 22 18.03 -1.51 3.02
C PHE A 22 17.28 -1.86 1.74
N SER A 23 16.44 -0.94 1.27
CA SER A 23 15.54 -1.17 0.15
C SER A 23 15.62 -0.03 -0.86
N PRO A 24 15.36 -0.30 -2.16
CA PRO A 24 15.19 0.74 -3.17
C PRO A 24 14.11 1.77 -2.80
N GLY A 25 13.15 1.41 -1.94
CA GLY A 25 12.09 2.29 -1.43
C GLY A 25 11.00 2.64 -2.44
N ASP A 26 11.25 2.43 -3.73
CA ASP A 26 10.26 2.55 -4.80
C ASP A 26 10.42 1.42 -5.83
N ILE A 27 9.74 0.30 -5.57
CA ILE A 27 9.74 -0.88 -6.45
C ILE A 27 8.63 -0.83 -7.51
N CYS A 28 8.17 0.36 -7.93
CA CYS A 28 7.23 0.47 -9.04
C CYS A 28 7.66 -0.35 -10.27
N PRO A 29 6.73 -0.95 -11.04
CA PRO A 29 7.07 -1.73 -12.22
C PRO A 29 7.95 -1.03 -13.26
N ASP A 30 7.85 0.29 -13.41
CA ASP A 30 8.67 1.10 -14.32
C ASP A 30 10.10 1.34 -13.82
N ASN A 31 10.36 1.13 -12.53
CA ASN A 31 11.69 1.16 -11.93
C ASN A 31 12.40 -0.21 -11.99
N ASN A 32 11.81 -1.20 -12.66
CA ASN A 32 12.36 -2.55 -12.74
C ASN A 32 12.58 -2.96 -14.20
N LEU A 33 13.84 -3.18 -14.56
CA LEU A 33 14.22 -3.65 -15.89
C LEU A 33 14.42 -5.17 -15.90
N LEU A 34 13.62 -5.87 -16.71
CA LEU A 34 13.85 -7.29 -16.98
C LEU A 34 14.91 -7.45 -18.06
N THR A 35 15.97 -8.19 -17.75
CA THR A 35 17.06 -8.53 -18.66
C THR A 35 17.18 -10.05 -18.82
N ALA A 36 17.96 -10.51 -19.80
CA ALA A 36 18.29 -11.94 -19.92
C ALA A 36 18.99 -12.50 -18.66
N GLY A 37 19.63 -11.64 -17.86
CA GLY A 37 20.28 -12.00 -16.59
C GLY A 37 19.43 -11.69 -15.35
N GLY A 38 18.12 -11.58 -15.50
CA GLY A 38 17.17 -11.29 -14.42
C GLY A 38 16.79 -9.82 -14.28
N MET A 39 16.07 -9.51 -13.20
CA MET A 39 15.60 -8.16 -12.88
C MET A 39 16.77 -7.26 -12.46
N ARG A 40 16.71 -5.98 -12.84
CA ARG A 40 17.60 -4.91 -12.40
C ARG A 40 16.74 -3.77 -11.87
N VAL A 41 16.99 -3.39 -10.63
CA VAL A 41 16.32 -2.24 -10.02
C VAL A 41 17.01 -0.97 -10.50
N LEU A 42 16.19 0.01 -10.86
CA LEU A 42 16.56 1.35 -11.27
C LEU A 42 15.99 2.36 -10.27
N ASP A 43 16.36 3.62 -10.44
CA ASP A 43 15.84 4.76 -9.68
C ASP A 43 15.94 4.63 -8.15
N PHE A 44 17.13 4.95 -7.63
CA PHE A 44 17.45 4.83 -6.21
C PHE A 44 17.16 6.12 -5.42
N GLU A 45 16.31 7.03 -5.91
CA GLU A 45 16.02 8.29 -5.21
C GLU A 45 15.34 8.10 -3.85
N ARG A 46 14.65 6.97 -3.66
CA ARG A 46 14.01 6.55 -2.40
C ARG A 46 14.81 5.50 -1.64
N ALA A 47 16.01 5.16 -2.11
CA ALA A 47 16.78 4.09 -1.50
C ALA A 47 17.26 4.47 -0.10
N GLY A 48 17.09 3.57 0.86
CA GLY A 48 17.41 3.83 2.25
C GLY A 48 17.03 2.69 3.18
N TYR A 49 17.20 2.93 4.48
CA TYR A 49 16.67 2.04 5.50
C TYR A 49 15.20 2.36 5.73
N HIS A 50 14.36 1.37 5.50
CA HIS A 50 12.91 1.43 5.70
C HIS A 50 12.46 0.27 6.58
N SER A 51 11.33 0.39 7.26
CA SER A 51 10.72 -0.77 7.92
C SER A 51 10.41 -1.87 6.91
N ALA A 52 10.78 -3.11 7.23
CA ALA A 52 10.45 -4.27 6.41
C ALA A 52 8.94 -4.42 6.17
N PHE A 53 8.11 -3.94 7.11
CA PHE A 53 6.66 -3.99 6.96
C PHE A 53 6.16 -3.01 5.88
N LEU A 54 6.80 -1.86 5.73
CA LEU A 54 6.44 -0.89 4.68
C LEU A 54 6.69 -1.48 3.28
N ASP A 55 7.80 -2.18 3.11
CA ASP A 55 8.13 -2.90 1.88
C ASP A 55 7.18 -4.08 1.64
N ALA A 56 6.88 -4.89 2.67
CA ALA A 56 5.90 -5.97 2.55
C ALA A 56 4.50 -5.44 2.19
N ALA A 57 4.09 -4.30 2.74
CA ALA A 57 2.81 -3.68 2.44
C ALA A 57 2.68 -3.20 0.98
N TYR A 58 3.79 -2.94 0.26
CA TYR A 58 3.74 -2.69 -1.19
C TYR A 58 3.17 -3.88 -1.95
N VAL A 59 3.23 -5.10 -1.42
CA VAL A 59 2.67 -6.28 -2.07
C VAL A 59 1.16 -6.38 -1.83
N ARG A 60 0.73 -6.15 -0.58
CA ARG A 60 -0.69 -6.15 -0.16
C ARG A 60 -1.49 -5.01 -0.78
N MET A 61 -0.84 -3.87 -0.98
CA MET A 61 -1.36 -2.73 -1.73
C MET A 61 -0.47 -2.52 -2.96
N PRO A 62 -0.64 -3.34 -4.03
CA PRO A 62 0.33 -3.47 -5.12
C PRO A 62 0.93 -2.13 -5.53
N PHE A 63 2.16 -1.91 -5.08
CA PHE A 63 2.95 -0.72 -5.26
C PHE A 63 2.23 0.61 -4.91
N ALA A 64 2.06 0.87 -3.61
CA ALA A 64 1.19 1.91 -3.07
C ALA A 64 1.39 3.32 -3.68
N THR A 65 2.60 3.66 -4.10
CA THR A 65 2.94 4.96 -4.71
C THR A 65 2.75 5.02 -6.23
N CYS A 66 2.63 3.88 -6.90
CA CYS A 66 2.72 3.81 -8.34
C CYS A 66 1.43 4.25 -9.05
N TRP A 67 1.61 4.66 -10.30
CA TRP A 67 0.50 5.02 -11.16
C TRP A 67 -0.15 3.79 -11.82
N CYS A 68 0.56 2.67 -11.98
CA CYS A 68 0.13 1.46 -12.70
C CYS A 68 -0.45 0.35 -11.80
N VAL A 69 -1.26 0.72 -10.81
CA VAL A 69 -1.75 -0.20 -9.78
C VAL A 69 -3.08 -0.85 -10.17
N PHE A 70 -3.15 -2.17 -10.04
CA PHE A 70 -4.35 -2.97 -10.30
C PHE A 70 -4.48 -4.08 -9.25
N ARG A 71 -5.62 -4.78 -9.24
CA ARG A 71 -5.77 -5.94 -8.36
C ARG A 71 -4.86 -7.08 -8.81
N LEU A 72 -4.30 -7.80 -7.85
CA LEU A 72 -3.72 -9.11 -8.05
C LEU A 72 -4.79 -10.21 -7.87
N PRO A 73 -4.72 -11.33 -8.60
CA PRO A 73 -5.51 -12.51 -8.31
C PRO A 73 -5.41 -12.93 -6.83
N PRO A 74 -6.46 -13.55 -6.26
CA PRO A 74 -6.41 -14.08 -4.90
C PRO A 74 -5.20 -15.00 -4.69
N GLY A 75 -4.54 -14.89 -3.53
CA GLY A 75 -3.37 -15.70 -3.16
C GLY A 75 -2.02 -15.14 -3.63
N GLN A 76 -1.97 -14.45 -4.78
CA GLN A 76 -0.69 -14.01 -5.34
C GLN A 76 0.06 -12.99 -4.46
N ALA A 77 -0.67 -12.08 -3.79
CA ALA A 77 -0.04 -11.15 -2.85
C ALA A 77 0.55 -11.88 -1.64
N ALA A 78 -0.06 -12.98 -1.19
CA ALA A 78 0.46 -13.77 -0.08
C ALA A 78 1.75 -14.50 -0.48
N GLU A 79 1.80 -15.11 -1.67
CA GLU A 79 3.01 -15.79 -2.17
C GLU A 79 4.22 -14.84 -2.28
N ILE A 80 4.01 -13.62 -2.78
CA ILE A 80 5.08 -12.62 -2.90
C ILE A 80 5.51 -12.13 -1.50
N GLU A 81 4.56 -11.93 -0.58
CA GLU A 81 4.86 -11.54 0.79
C GLU A 81 5.64 -12.62 1.54
N ASP A 82 5.26 -13.89 1.39
CA ASP A 82 5.95 -15.03 2.02
C ASP A 82 7.39 -15.12 1.52
N ALA A 83 7.61 -15.00 0.21
CA ALA A 83 8.95 -14.99 -0.37
C ALA A 83 9.80 -13.81 0.13
N TYR A 84 9.20 -12.64 0.30
CA TYR A 84 9.89 -11.49 0.90
C TYR A 84 10.22 -11.74 2.38
N ARG A 85 9.26 -12.28 3.14
CA ARG A 85 9.44 -12.58 4.56
C ARG A 85 10.56 -13.59 4.80
N GLU A 86 10.69 -14.62 3.96
CA GLU A 86 11.77 -15.62 4.04
C GLU A 86 13.16 -14.96 4.02
N GLU A 87 13.35 -13.94 3.18
CA GLU A 87 14.62 -13.19 3.10
C GLU A 87 14.81 -12.26 4.31
N VAL A 88 13.75 -11.58 4.76
CA VAL A 88 13.85 -10.65 5.89
C VAL A 88 14.12 -11.37 7.21
N VAL A 89 13.56 -12.56 7.42
CA VAL A 89 13.77 -13.36 8.64
C VAL A 89 15.23 -13.75 8.84
N VAL A 90 16.04 -13.81 7.77
CA VAL A 90 17.49 -14.03 7.88
C VAL A 90 18.18 -12.89 8.63
N VAL A 91 17.68 -11.65 8.47
CA VAL A 91 18.24 -10.45 9.11
C VAL A 91 17.55 -10.11 10.43
N HIS A 92 16.23 -10.34 10.49
CA HIS A 92 15.37 -10.07 11.65
C HIS A 92 14.59 -11.34 12.04
N PRO A 93 15.21 -12.31 12.76
CA PRO A 93 14.61 -13.60 13.06
C PRO A 93 13.29 -13.54 13.83
N GLU A 94 13.05 -12.47 14.60
CA GLU A 94 11.80 -12.24 15.32
C GLU A 94 10.59 -12.17 14.38
N LEU A 95 10.79 -11.76 13.13
CA LEU A 95 9.73 -11.68 12.12
C LEU A 95 9.24 -13.05 11.64
N ALA A 96 9.85 -14.14 12.12
CA ALA A 96 9.30 -15.50 11.96
C ALA A 96 8.02 -15.72 12.79
N ASP A 97 7.73 -14.86 13.78
CA ASP A 97 6.45 -14.89 14.50
C ASP A 97 5.31 -14.34 13.61
N ASP A 98 4.30 -15.18 13.36
CA ASP A 98 3.18 -14.84 12.47
C ASP A 98 2.31 -13.69 12.99
N GLY A 99 2.15 -13.58 14.31
CA GLY A 99 1.36 -12.52 14.92
C GLY A 99 2.03 -11.16 14.76
N LEU A 100 3.34 -11.11 15.03
CA LEU A 100 4.17 -9.92 14.84
C LEU A 100 4.21 -9.50 13.38
N TRP A 101 4.40 -10.45 12.46
CA TRP A 101 4.42 -10.16 11.03
C TRP A 101 3.07 -9.60 10.55
N ALA A 102 1.97 -10.31 10.84
CA ALA A 102 0.64 -9.92 10.40
C ALA A 102 0.25 -8.54 10.95
N ALA A 103 0.49 -8.27 12.23
CA ALA A 103 0.21 -6.97 12.84
C ALA A 103 1.05 -5.85 12.20
N GLY A 104 2.35 -6.09 12.00
CA GLY A 104 3.25 -5.12 11.36
C GLY A 104 2.85 -4.77 9.92
N VAL A 105 2.53 -5.78 9.11
CA VAL A 105 2.08 -5.57 7.73
C VAL A 105 0.73 -4.83 7.67
N ARG A 106 -0.24 -5.18 8.53
CA ARG A 106 -1.52 -4.45 8.61
C ARG A 106 -1.31 -2.98 8.98
N GLN A 107 -0.44 -2.71 9.94
CA GLN A 107 -0.06 -1.37 10.33
C GLN A 107 0.57 -0.60 9.16
N ALA A 108 1.50 -1.21 8.43
CA ALA A 108 2.10 -0.60 7.25
C ALA A 108 1.09 -0.35 6.10
N VAL A 109 0.12 -1.24 5.90
CA VAL A 109 -1.02 -1.02 4.98
C VAL A 109 -1.85 0.19 5.40
N ALA A 110 -2.10 0.37 6.71
CA ALA A 110 -2.75 1.57 7.23
C ALA A 110 -1.92 2.83 6.93
N THR A 111 -0.61 2.79 7.18
CA THR A 111 0.32 3.89 6.88
C THR A 111 0.25 4.30 5.41
N TRP A 112 0.39 3.36 4.48
CA TRP A 112 0.31 3.64 3.04
C TRP A 112 -1.07 4.15 2.63
N THR A 113 -2.15 3.60 3.19
CA THR A 113 -3.51 4.04 2.89
C THR A 113 -3.73 5.48 3.32
N MET A 114 -3.29 5.86 4.52
CA MET A 114 -3.44 7.22 5.02
C MET A 114 -2.56 8.22 4.26
N PHE A 115 -1.29 7.86 3.99
CA PHE A 115 -0.38 8.69 3.19
C PHE A 115 -0.95 8.95 1.79
N MET A 116 -1.39 7.90 1.09
CA MET A 116 -1.94 8.03 -0.26
C MET A 116 -3.31 8.71 -0.27
N THR A 117 -4.10 8.55 0.80
CA THR A 117 -5.34 9.31 0.98
C THR A 117 -5.04 10.80 1.02
N TRP A 118 -4.09 11.22 1.86
CA TRP A 118 -3.68 12.62 1.95
C TRP A 118 -3.15 13.15 0.61
N ALA A 119 -2.27 12.39 -0.06
CA ALA A 119 -1.65 12.81 -1.32
C ALA A 119 -2.65 12.94 -2.49
N MET A 120 -3.64 12.04 -2.59
CA MET A 120 -4.55 11.97 -3.75
C MET A 120 -5.87 12.72 -3.55
N MET A 121 -6.32 12.92 -2.30
CA MET A 121 -7.64 13.48 -2.00
C MET A 121 -7.91 14.87 -2.60
N PRO A 122 -6.98 15.85 -2.53
CA PRO A 122 -7.22 17.19 -3.10
C PRO A 122 -7.59 17.10 -4.59
N GLY A 123 -6.79 16.37 -5.37
CA GLY A 123 -7.05 16.18 -6.79
C GLY A 123 -8.30 15.36 -7.09
N ALA A 124 -8.58 14.33 -6.28
CA ALA A 124 -9.77 13.48 -6.44
C ALA A 124 -11.08 14.24 -6.16
N ARG A 125 -11.07 15.21 -5.23
CA ARG A 125 -12.21 16.09 -4.94
C ARG A 125 -12.54 17.02 -6.10
N GLU A 126 -11.54 17.58 -6.76
CA GLU A 126 -11.74 18.47 -7.91
C GLU A 126 -12.28 17.74 -9.14
N ARG A 127 -11.62 16.66 -9.55
CA ARG A 127 -12.01 15.87 -10.72
C ARG A 127 -11.33 14.51 -10.69
N ASP A 128 -12.07 13.47 -11.05
CA ASP A 128 -11.44 12.18 -11.26
C ASP A 128 -10.57 12.19 -12.51
N ARG A 129 -9.30 11.80 -12.35
CA ARG A 129 -8.31 11.77 -13.44
C ARG A 129 -7.52 10.47 -13.38
N PRO A 130 -7.05 9.97 -14.54
CA PRO A 130 -6.02 8.95 -14.61
C PRO A 130 -4.82 9.30 -13.71
N THR A 131 -4.23 8.30 -13.07
CA THR A 131 -3.00 8.46 -12.27
C THR A 131 -1.78 8.84 -13.10
N HIS A 132 -1.80 8.53 -14.40
CA HIS A 132 -0.79 8.96 -15.36
C HIS A 132 -1.45 9.65 -16.57
N SER A 133 -0.84 10.72 -17.08
CA SER A 133 -1.44 11.56 -18.14
C SER A 133 -1.51 10.89 -19.51
N THR A 134 -0.52 10.06 -19.87
CA THR A 134 -0.39 9.46 -21.21
C THR A 134 -0.37 7.94 -21.27
N ARG A 135 -0.18 7.24 -20.14
CA ARG A 135 -0.06 5.78 -20.09
C ARG A 135 -1.46 5.16 -19.98
N THR A 136 -1.66 4.02 -20.63
CA THR A 136 -2.90 3.25 -20.57
C THR A 136 -2.59 1.74 -20.70
N PRO A 137 -3.31 0.86 -19.98
CA PRO A 137 -4.33 1.17 -18.97
C PRO A 137 -3.72 1.71 -17.68
N VAL A 138 -4.39 2.67 -17.04
CA VAL A 138 -4.09 3.15 -15.69
C VAL A 138 -5.39 3.42 -14.93
N PRO A 139 -5.45 3.16 -13.62
CA PRO A 139 -6.60 3.50 -12.78
C PRO A 139 -6.76 5.01 -12.64
N SER A 140 -7.95 5.43 -12.20
CA SER A 140 -8.18 6.79 -11.73
C SER A 140 -7.79 6.97 -10.26
N ARG A 141 -7.63 8.22 -9.83
CA ARG A 141 -7.38 8.55 -8.41
C ARG A 141 -8.50 8.04 -7.51
N ARG A 142 -9.76 8.23 -7.92
CA ARG A 142 -10.92 7.77 -7.12
C ARG A 142 -11.00 6.25 -7.05
N GLN A 143 -10.63 5.54 -8.12
CA GLN A 143 -10.55 4.08 -8.12
C GLN A 143 -9.53 3.57 -7.09
N LEU A 144 -8.33 4.15 -7.06
CA LEU A 144 -7.32 3.76 -6.09
C LEU A 144 -7.73 4.08 -4.65
N LEU A 145 -8.28 5.27 -4.39
CA LEU A 145 -8.77 5.63 -3.06
C LEU A 145 -9.86 4.66 -2.60
N ARG A 146 -10.87 4.40 -3.44
CA ARG A 146 -11.97 3.48 -3.13
C ARG A 146 -11.48 2.07 -2.81
N HIS A 147 -10.58 1.55 -3.65
CA HIS A 147 -10.01 0.23 -3.46
C HIS A 147 -9.22 0.13 -2.15
N ARG A 148 -8.34 1.10 -1.87
CA ARG A 148 -7.48 1.09 -0.68
C ARG A 148 -8.27 1.26 0.62
N TRP A 149 -9.30 2.10 0.62
CA TRP A 149 -10.20 2.24 1.77
C TRP A 149 -10.98 0.95 2.07
N GLY A 150 -11.52 0.31 1.03
CA GLY A 150 -12.20 -0.99 1.18
C GLY A 150 -11.23 -2.06 1.70
N TYR A 151 -10.07 -2.17 1.05
CA TYR A 151 -9.03 -3.13 1.42
C TYR A 151 -8.59 -2.96 2.89
N LEU A 152 -8.32 -1.73 3.34
CA LEU A 152 -7.92 -1.49 4.72
C LEU A 152 -8.99 -1.93 5.73
N LEU A 153 -10.26 -1.59 5.49
CA LEU A 153 -11.36 -1.95 6.40
C LEU A 153 -11.63 -3.46 6.43
N GLU A 154 -11.37 -4.17 5.33
CA GLU A 154 -11.49 -5.63 5.25
C GLU A 154 -10.38 -6.36 6.00
N HIS A 155 -9.20 -5.75 6.14
CA HIS A 155 -7.99 -6.41 6.66
C HIS A 155 -7.58 -5.97 8.06
N LEU A 156 -8.04 -4.82 8.56
CA LEU A 156 -7.84 -4.44 9.96
C LEU A 156 -8.74 -5.28 10.89
N GLU A 157 -8.19 -5.71 12.02
CA GLU A 157 -8.95 -6.42 13.03
C GLU A 157 -9.83 -5.46 13.86
N ALA A 158 -10.80 -6.03 14.58
CA ALA A 158 -11.66 -5.25 15.47
C ALA A 158 -10.82 -4.64 16.61
N GLY A 159 -10.84 -3.30 16.70
CA GLY A 159 -10.09 -2.56 17.71
C GLY A 159 -8.69 -2.11 17.29
N GLU A 160 -8.20 -2.52 16.13
CA GLU A 160 -6.97 -1.96 15.54
C GLU A 160 -7.25 -0.59 14.91
N PHE A 161 -6.56 0.46 15.37
CA PHE A 161 -6.68 1.82 14.82
C PHE A 161 -8.14 2.29 14.63
N PRO A 162 -8.99 2.28 15.69
CA PRO A 162 -10.40 2.62 15.57
C PRO A 162 -10.64 4.01 14.96
N ALA A 163 -9.80 5.01 15.24
CA ALA A 163 -9.95 6.35 14.68
C ALA A 163 -9.61 6.40 13.18
N VAL A 164 -8.61 5.65 12.73
CA VAL A 164 -8.30 5.44 11.30
C VAL A 164 -9.46 4.74 10.60
N GLN A 165 -10.01 3.66 11.18
CA GLN A 165 -11.16 2.98 10.61
C GLN A 165 -12.38 3.92 10.48
N GLU A 166 -12.65 4.72 11.51
CA GLU A 166 -13.70 5.76 11.48
C GLU A 166 -13.43 6.79 10.37
N ALA A 167 -12.19 7.28 10.25
CA ALA A 167 -11.82 8.24 9.22
C ALA A 167 -12.01 7.69 7.80
N VAL A 168 -11.67 6.42 7.58
CA VAL A 168 -11.83 5.76 6.29
C VAL A 168 -13.30 5.49 5.97
N ARG A 169 -14.10 5.08 6.96
CA ARG A 169 -15.57 4.99 6.79
C ARG A 169 -16.18 6.33 6.43
N ALA A 170 -15.78 7.41 7.10
CA ALA A 170 -16.22 8.76 6.77
C ALA A 170 -15.79 9.19 5.35
N CYS A 171 -14.61 8.79 4.89
CA CYS A 171 -14.20 9.00 3.49
C CYS A 171 -15.13 8.27 2.52
N LEU A 172 -15.46 7.00 2.78
CA LEU A 172 -16.38 6.22 1.94
C LEU A 172 -17.79 6.82 1.90
N GLU A 173 -18.32 7.26 3.05
CA GLU A 173 -19.63 7.88 3.17
C GLU A 173 -19.70 9.23 2.45
N THR A 174 -18.75 10.13 2.73
CA THR A 174 -18.73 11.48 2.13
C THR A 174 -18.48 11.44 0.63
N THR A 175 -17.84 10.39 0.13
CA THR A 175 -17.57 10.18 -1.30
C THR A 175 -18.50 9.15 -1.95
N ALA A 176 -19.60 8.78 -1.30
CA ALA A 176 -20.56 7.81 -1.84
C ALA A 176 -21.16 8.25 -3.19
N HIS A 177 -21.22 9.56 -3.44
CA HIS A 177 -21.69 10.16 -4.69
C HIS A 177 -20.67 10.07 -5.85
N TRP A 178 -19.48 9.53 -5.63
CA TRP A 178 -18.52 9.31 -6.70
C TRP A 178 -18.89 8.04 -7.47
N GLU A 179 -19.12 8.19 -8.77
CA GLU A 179 -19.25 7.06 -9.70
C GLU A 179 -17.87 6.42 -9.92
N VAL A 180 -17.55 5.39 -9.14
CA VAL A 180 -16.24 4.72 -9.16
C VAL A 180 -16.44 3.24 -9.54
N ALA A 181 -16.01 2.87 -10.73
CA ALA A 181 -15.95 1.47 -11.13
C ALA A 181 -14.92 0.70 -10.31
N GLU A 182 -15.17 -0.60 -10.09
CA GLU A 182 -14.23 -1.47 -9.39
C GLU A 182 -12.85 -1.48 -10.10
N LEU A 183 -11.78 -1.51 -9.31
CA LEU A 183 -10.43 -1.61 -9.86
C LEU A 183 -10.26 -2.96 -10.59
N PRO A 184 -9.87 -3.01 -11.87
CA PRO A 184 -9.70 -4.30 -12.55
C PRO A 184 -8.42 -5.01 -12.08
N TYR A 185 -8.28 -6.29 -12.45
CA TYR A 185 -7.00 -6.99 -12.32
C TYR A 185 -5.95 -6.42 -13.28
N TYR A 186 -4.67 -6.68 -12.96
CA TYR A 186 -3.57 -6.37 -13.88
C TYR A 186 -3.86 -6.93 -15.28
N PRO A 187 -3.50 -6.21 -16.37
CA PRO A 187 -3.75 -6.64 -17.73
C PRO A 187 -3.21 -8.04 -18.08
N ALA A 188 -2.16 -8.47 -17.38
CA ALA A 188 -1.58 -9.81 -17.55
C ALA A 188 -2.48 -10.96 -17.07
N TYR A 189 -3.53 -10.66 -16.28
CA TYR A 189 -4.49 -11.62 -15.74
C TYR A 189 -5.91 -11.43 -16.32
N ARG A 190 -6.01 -10.82 -17.50
CA ARG A 190 -7.28 -10.66 -18.23
C ARG A 190 -7.53 -11.80 -19.20
#